data_AF-A0A7W8TX40-F1
#
_entry.id   AF-A0A7W8TX40-F1
#
_cell.length_a   1.000
_cell.length_b   1.000
_cell.length_c   1.000
_cell.angle_alpha   90.00
_cell.angle_beta   90.00
_cell.angle_gamma   90.00
#
_symmetry.space_group_name_H-M   'P 1'
#
loop_
_entity.id
_entity.type
_entity.pdbx_description
1 polymer ?
#
loop_
_entity_poly.entity_id
_entity_poly.type
_entity_poly.pdbx_seq_one_letter_code
_entity_poly.pdbx_strand_id
1 'polypeptide(L)' 'MTWKFPDEDLSKLQIELTSVDDAVGLVLTHDELGVEATNYLPGWHTHLLYLEDLLLGRPRSMDDFWSTYEVLRDV' A
#
# COMPACT_ATOMS: atom_id res chain seq x y z
N MET A 1 -7.72 7.10 9.75
CA MET A 1 -6.82 8.28 9.61
C MET A 1 -7.29 9.09 8.40
N THR A 2 -7.18 10.41 8.41
CA THR A 2 -7.47 11.24 7.22
C THR A 2 -6.23 11.41 6.37
N TRP A 3 -6.39 11.43 5.05
CA TRP A 3 -5.31 11.62 4.08
C TRP A 3 -5.65 12.79 3.15
N LYS A 4 -4.67 13.66 2.88
CA LYS A 4 -4.85 14.83 2.01
C LYS A 4 -3.59 15.07 1.20
N PHE A 5 -3.71 14.91 -0.11
CA PHE A 5 -2.72 15.41 -1.07
C PHE A 5 -3.10 16.83 -1.52
N PRO A 6 -2.14 17.70 -1.89
CA PRO A 6 -2.42 19.12 -2.17
C PRO A 6 -3.55 19.38 -3.17
N ASP A 7 -3.62 18.58 -4.24
CA ASP A 7 -4.55 18.77 -5.36
C ASP A 7 -5.72 17.77 -5.39
N GLU A 8 -5.86 16.94 -4.35
CA GLU A 8 -6.88 15.89 -4.26
C GLU A 8 -7.90 16.21 -3.18
N ASP A 9 -9.10 15.63 -3.24
CA ASP A 9 -10.06 15.73 -2.15
C ASP A 9 -9.56 15.05 -0.85
N LEU A 10 -10.19 15.36 0.28
CA LEU A 10 -9.86 14.69 1.54
C LEU A 10 -10.31 13.24 1.46
N SER A 11 -9.39 12.31 1.72
CA SER A 11 -9.64 10.87 1.72
C SER A 11 -9.41 10.24 3.10
N LYS A 12 -9.71 8.94 3.24
CA LYS A 12 -9.60 8.21 4.51
C LYS A 12 -8.78 6.94 4.34
N LEU A 13 -7.77 6.79 5.18
CA LEU A 13 -6.94 5.58 5.26
C LEU A 13 -7.23 4.83 6.57
N GLN A 14 -7.52 3.55 6.45
CA GLN A 14 -7.70 2.63 7.57
C GLN A 14 -6.73 1.46 7.42
N ILE A 15 -6.06 1.08 8.52
CA ILE A 15 -5.23 -0.11 8.61
C ILE A 15 -5.74 -0.90 9.79
N GLU A 16 -6.13 -2.14 9.55
CA GLU A 16 -6.64 -3.07 10.55
C GLU A 16 -5.69 -4.26 10.65
N LEU A 17 -5.37 -4.64 11.88
CA LEU A 17 -4.55 -5.81 12.18
C LEU A 17 -5.39 -6.82 12.94
N THR A 18 -5.42 -8.05 12.46
CA THR A 18 -6.13 -9.16 13.11
C THR A 18 -5.17 -10.32 13.31
N SER A 19 -5.10 -10.88 14.51
CA SER A 19 -4.37 -12.13 14.73
C SER A 19 -5.05 -13.27 13.97
N VAL A 20 -4.27 -14.03 13.20
CA VAL A 20 -4.73 -15.19 12.43
C VAL A 20 -3.77 -16.34 12.72
N ASP A 21 -4.16 -17.25 13.61
CA ASP A 21 -3.32 -18.35 14.11
C ASP A 21 -1.94 -17.88 14.59
N ASP A 22 -0.87 -18.20 13.87
CA ASP A 22 0.52 -17.81 14.13
C ASP A 22 0.98 -16.59 13.32
N ALA A 23 0.06 -15.93 12.61
CA ALA A 23 0.31 -14.77 11.77
C ALA A 23 -0.55 -13.55 12.17
N VAL A 24 -0.28 -12.42 11.50
CA VAL A 24 -1.10 -11.20 11.59
C VAL A 24 -1.60 -10.87 10.19
N GLY A 25 -2.92 -10.82 10.03
CA GLY A 25 -3.56 -10.28 8.84
C GLY A 25 -3.57 -8.75 8.92
N LEU A 26 -3.15 -8.10 7.83
CA LEU A 26 -3.24 -6.65 7.65
C LEU A 26 -4.24 -6.35 6.53
N VAL A 27 -5.24 -5.52 6.82
CA VAL A 27 -6.15 -4.96 5.82
C VAL A 27 -5.91 -3.46 5.74
N LEU A 28 -5.64 -2.96 4.53
CA LEU A 28 -5.53 -1.53 4.24
C LEU A 28 -6.70 -1.13 3.35
N THR A 29 -7.46 -0.13 3.81
CA THR A 29 -8.59 0.46 3.08
C THR A 29 -8.31 1.94 2.87
N HIS A 30 -8.29 2.40 1.61
CA HIS A 30 -8.17 3.80 1.25
C HIS A 30 -9.45 4.25 0.53
N ASP A 31 -10.35 4.88 1.29
CA ASP A 31 -11.67 5.31 0.84
C ASP A 31 -11.69 6.79 0.48
N GLU A 32 -12.78 7.21 -0.17
CA GLU A 32 -13.03 8.61 -0.56
C GLU A 32 -12.01 9.16 -1.57
N LEU A 33 -11.44 8.28 -2.40
CA LEU A 33 -10.45 8.63 -3.44
C LEU A 33 -11.07 9.08 -4.78
N GLY A 34 -12.33 8.75 -5.04
CA GLY A 34 -12.95 9.04 -6.33
C GLY A 34 -12.17 8.46 -7.51
N VAL A 35 -11.81 9.30 -8.48
CA VAL A 35 -11.06 8.90 -9.69
C VAL A 35 -9.60 8.55 -9.40
N GLU A 36 -9.04 8.98 -8.26
CA GLU A 36 -7.65 8.74 -7.89
C GLU A 36 -7.41 7.30 -7.38
N ALA A 37 -8.47 6.52 -7.16
CA ALA A 37 -8.36 5.16 -6.63
C ALA A 37 -7.40 4.27 -7.45
N THR A 38 -7.44 4.39 -8.78
CA THR A 38 -6.55 3.65 -9.69
C THR A 38 -5.09 4.10 -9.58
N ASN A 39 -4.83 5.36 -9.25
CA ASN A 39 -3.47 5.91 -9.13
C ASN A 39 -2.80 5.49 -7.82
N TYR A 40 -3.57 5.32 -6.75
CA TYR A 40 -3.07 4.88 -5.44
C TYR A 40 -2.82 3.37 -5.34
N LEU A 41 -3.58 2.56 -6.07
CA LEU A 41 -3.52 1.10 -5.97
C LEU A 41 -2.10 0.51 -6.17
N PRO A 42 -1.38 0.78 -7.27
CA PRO A 42 -0.02 0.25 -7.47
C PRO A 42 0.96 0.77 -6.42
N GLY A 43 0.75 2.00 -5.92
CA GLY A 43 1.52 2.58 -4.83
C GLY A 43 1.37 1.77 -3.55
N TRP A 44 0.15 1.49 -3.13
CA TRP A 44 -0.12 0.70 -1.92
C TRP A 44 0.40 -0.74 -2.04
N HIS A 45 0.16 -1.40 -3.17
CA HIS A 45 0.69 -2.75 -3.39
C HIS A 45 2.22 -2.79 -3.31
N THR A 46 2.92 -1.81 -3.90
CA THR A 46 4.38 -1.74 -3.82
C THR A 46 4.84 -1.64 -2.36
N HIS A 47 4.24 -0.76 -1.56
CA HIS A 47 4.59 -0.62 -0.15
C HIS A 47 4.31 -1.89 0.65
N LEU A 48 3.18 -2.58 0.39
CA LEU A 48 2.82 -3.82 1.08
C LEU A 48 3.80 -4.96 0.76
N LEU A 49 4.28 -5.08 -0.49
CA LEU A 49 5.33 -6.04 -0.84
C LEU A 49 6.65 -5.77 -0.12
N TYR A 50 7.04 -4.50 0.01
CA TYR A 50 8.25 -4.12 0.74
C TYR A 50 8.10 -4.37 2.25
N LEU A 51 6.92 -4.09 2.81
CA LEU A 51 6.62 -4.36 4.21
C LEU A 51 6.67 -5.86 4.51
N GLU A 52 6.05 -6.69 3.67
CA GLU A 52 6.06 -8.15 3.82
C GLU A 52 7.49 -8.69 3.85
N ASP A 53 8.33 -8.30 2.88
CA ASP A 53 9.70 -8.79 2.80
C ASP A 53 10.59 -8.29 3.93
N LEU A 54 10.35 -7.07 4.42
CA LEU A 54 10.98 -6.57 5.63
C LEU A 54 10.62 -7.43 6.86
N LEU A 55 9.33 -7.75 7.04
CA LEU A 55 8.85 -8.56 8.16
C LEU A 55 9.35 -10.01 8.10
N LEU A 56 9.58 -10.54 6.89
CA LEU A 56 10.18 -11.85 6.67
C LEU A 56 11.71 -11.87 6.81
N GLY A 57 12.34 -10.74 7.16
CA GLY A 57 13.79 -10.64 7.36
C GLY A 57 14.59 -10.67 6.05
N ARG A 58 13.94 -10.39 4.92
CA ARG A 58 14.53 -10.39 3.57
C ARG A 58 14.22 -9.08 2.82
N PRO A 59 14.60 -7.91 3.37
CA PRO A 59 14.19 -6.63 2.81
C PRO A 59 14.63 -6.48 1.35
N ARG A 60 13.73 -5.95 0.52
CA ARG A 60 14.01 -5.61 -0.88
C ARG A 60 14.98 -4.44 -0.98
N SER A 61 15.73 -4.37 -2.08
CA SER A 61 16.51 -3.18 -2.40
C SER A 61 15.58 -2.01 -2.74
N MET A 62 15.86 -0.83 -2.22
CA MET A 62 15.14 0.39 -2.61
C MET A 62 15.39 0.79 -4.07
N ASP A 63 16.47 0.28 -4.68
CA ASP A 63 16.76 0.53 -6.10
C ASP A 63 15.66 -0.05 -7.01
N ASP A 64 14.99 -1.12 -6.57
CA ASP A 64 13.95 -1.82 -7.33
C ASP A 64 12.53 -1.26 -7.08
N PHE A 65 12.39 -0.21 -6.28
CA PHE A 65 11.08 0.27 -5.82
C PHE A 65 10.23 0.74 -7.00
N TRP A 66 10.78 1.62 -7.82
CA TRP A 66 10.07 2.19 -8.96
C TRP A 66 9.82 1.14 -10.05
N SER A 67 10.78 0.24 -10.32
CA SER A 67 10.52 -0.84 -11.27
C SER A 67 9.42 -1.78 -10.81
N THR A 68 9.31 -2.05 -9.51
CA THR A 68 8.21 -2.85 -8.94
C THR A 68 6.88 -2.13 -9.10
N TYR A 69 6.83 -0.83 -8.78
CA TYR A 69 5.65 0.01 -8.96
C TYR A 69 5.17 0.02 -10.42
N GLU A 70 6.08 0.23 -11.37
CA GLU A 70 5.77 0.27 -12.80
C GLU A 70 5.16 -1.05 -13.28
N VAL A 71 5.73 -2.19 -12.88
CA VAL A 71 5.17 -3.51 -13.20
C VAL A 71 3.75 -3.66 -12.66
N LEU A 72 3.48 -3.20 -11.45
CA LEU A 72 2.15 -3.29 -10.81
C LEU A 72 1.13 -2.31 -11.38
N ARG A 73 1.58 -1.17 -11.91
CA ARG A 73 0.72 -0.18 -12.55
C ARG A 73 0.19 -0.67 -13.90
N ASP A 74 0.95 -1.51 -14.58
CA ASP A 74 0.63 -2.00 -15.92
C ASP A 74 -0.23 -3.30 -15.92
N VAL A 75 -0.72 -3.73 -14.74
CA VAL A 75 -1.61 -4.90 -14.55
C VAL A 75 -3.07 -4.47 -14.52
#